data_AF-A0A2D3WF31-F1
#
_entry.id   AF-A0A2D3WF31-F1
#
_cell.length_a   1.000
_cell.length_b   1.000
_cell.length_c   1.000
_cell.angle_alpha   90.00
_cell.angle_beta   90.00
_cell.angle_gamma   90.00
#
_symmetry.space_group_name_H-M   'P 1'
#
loop_
_entity.id
_entity.type
_entity.pdbx_description
1 polymer ?
#
loop_
_entity_poly.entity_id
_entity_poly.type
_entity_poly.pdbx_seq_one_letter_code
_entity_poly.pdbx_strand_id
1 'polypeptide(L)' 'MRAFFLSVGRRIQAIRKKKGISQLELSNMLGFKSTSLIAGAESGYHNIKFSLEHLYKISKALNVSIKEFFDFE' A
#
# COMPACT_ATOMS: atom_id res chain seq x y z
N MET A 1 -11.67 9.62 10.12
CA MET A 1 -11.28 9.40 8.71
C MET A 1 -9.78 9.15 8.51
N ARG A 2 -8.86 9.94 9.11
CA ARG A 2 -7.40 9.71 9.01
C ARG A 2 -6.96 8.32 9.51
N ALA A 3 -7.55 7.84 10.61
CA ALA A 3 -7.28 6.51 11.16
C ALA A 3 -7.56 5.39 10.16
N PHE A 4 -8.66 5.48 9.39
CA PHE A 4 -9.02 4.48 8.38
C PHE A 4 -7.95 4.34 7.28
N PHE A 5 -7.53 5.47 6.68
CA PHE A 5 -6.49 5.46 5.66
C PHE A 5 -5.14 4.96 6.19
N LEU A 6 -4.83 5.26 7.46
CA LEU A 6 -3.63 4.74 8.11
C LEU A 6 -3.71 3.22 8.33
N SER A 7 -4.88 2.70 8.73
CA SER A 7 -5.08 1.25 8.88
C SER A 7 -4.90 0.52 7.55
N VAL A 8 -5.47 1.05 6.46
CA VAL A 8 -5.27 0.50 5.11
C VAL A 8 -3.78 0.50 4.73
N GLY A 9 -3.09 1.63 4.93
CA GLY A 9 -1.66 1.75 4.64
C GLY A 9 -0.80 0.77 5.44
N ARG A 10 -1.08 0.59 6.73
CA ARG A 10 -0.41 -0.38 7.60
C ARG A 10 -0.69 -1.82 7.19
N ARG A 11 -1.92 -2.14 6.79
CA ARG A 11 -2.29 -3.49 6.32
C ARG A 11 -1.56 -3.82 5.01
N ILE A 12 -1.50 -2.89 4.07
CA ILE A 12 -0.71 -3.02 2.83
C ILE A 12 0.77 -3.23 3.17
N GLN A 13 1.33 -2.46 4.10
CA GLN A 13 2.70 -2.64 4.57
C GLN A 13 2.94 -4.02 5.17
N ALA A 14 2.01 -4.52 5.99
CA ALA A 14 2.10 -5.85 6.59
C ALA A 14 2.07 -6.96 5.53
N ILE A 15 1.16 -6.88 4.56
CA ILE A 15 1.08 -7.83 3.43
C ILE A 15 2.35 -7.77 2.60
N ARG A 16 2.84 -6.57 2.28
CA ARG A 16 4.09 -6.36 1.55
C ARG A 16 5.27 -7.02 2.27
N LYS A 17 5.41 -6.79 3.58
CA LYS A 17 6.44 -7.43 4.42
C LYS A 17 6.30 -8.95 4.48
N LYS A 18 5.08 -9.47 4.61
CA LYS A 18 4.80 -10.93 4.57
C LYS A 18 5.25 -11.57 3.25
N LYS A 19 5.19 -10.83 2.14
CA LYS A 19 5.67 -11.28 0.83
C LYS A 19 7.16 -11.01 0.57
N GLY A 20 7.87 -10.41 1.51
CA GLY A 20 9.29 -10.08 1.35
C GLY A 20 9.57 -8.95 0.35
N ILE A 21 8.55 -8.17 -0.04
CA ILE A 21 8.67 -7.13 -1.05
C ILE A 21 9.12 -5.82 -0.38
N SER A 22 10.11 -5.14 -0.92
CA SER A 22 10.55 -3.81 -0.47
C SER A 22 9.65 -2.69 -1.00
N GLN A 23 9.74 -1.48 -0.41
CA GLN A 23 9.00 -0.31 -0.93
C GLN A 23 9.44 0.05 -2.36
N LEU A 24 10.72 -0.19 -2.68
CA LEU A 24 11.28 0.05 -4.00
C LEU A 24 10.74 -0.94 -5.03
N GLU A 25 10.71 -2.23 -4.69
CA GLU A 25 10.14 -3.25 -5.57
C GLU A 25 8.66 -3.00 -5.82
N LEU A 26 7.88 -2.66 -4.79
CA LEU A 26 6.48 -2.31 -4.99
C LEU A 26 6.34 -1.07 -5.88
N SER A 27 7.19 -0.04 -5.74
CA SER A 27 7.19 1.14 -6.62
C SER A 27 7.47 0.75 -8.07
N ASN A 28 8.46 -0.11 -8.29
CA ASN A 28 8.83 -0.61 -9.62
C ASN A 28 7.70 -1.43 -10.24
N MET A 29 7.05 -2.31 -9.47
CA MET A 29 5.90 -3.10 -9.94
C MET A 29 4.70 -2.24 -10.33
N LEU A 30 4.53 -1.09 -9.67
CA LEU A 30 3.46 -0.14 -9.98
C LEU A 30 3.82 0.82 -11.13
N GLY A 31 5.06 0.76 -11.65
CA GLY A 31 5.57 1.66 -12.67
C GLY A 31 5.82 3.09 -12.18
N PHE A 32 5.92 3.29 -10.86
CA PHE A 32 6.21 4.59 -10.27
C PHE A 32 7.72 4.81 -10.16
N LYS A 33 8.17 6.01 -10.56
CA LYS A 33 9.58 6.42 -10.44
C LYS A 33 10.04 6.68 -9.00
N SER A 34 9.13 6.76 -8.03
CA SER A 34 9.46 7.16 -6.66
C SER A 34 8.70 6.36 -5.60
N THR A 35 9.45 5.91 -4.59
CA THR A 35 8.94 5.18 -3.41
C THR A 35 8.18 6.07 -2.42
N SER A 36 8.26 7.39 -2.57
CA SER A 36 7.69 8.38 -1.65
C SER A 36 6.17 8.24 -1.50
N LEU A 37 5.47 7.82 -2.56
CA LEU A 37 4.02 7.58 -2.50
C LEU A 37 3.68 6.41 -1.58
N ILE A 38 4.44 5.32 -1.68
CA ILE A 38 4.27 4.11 -0.87
C ILE A 38 4.69 4.40 0.58
N ALA A 39 5.88 4.96 0.77
CA ALA A 39 6.38 5.27 2.11
C ALA A 39 5.47 6.26 2.85
N GLY A 40 4.98 7.29 2.16
CA GLY A 40 4.05 8.27 2.72
C GLY A 40 2.69 7.65 3.06
N ALA A 41 2.11 6.85 2.16
CA ALA A 41 0.82 6.21 2.41
C ALA A 41 0.89 5.10 3.50
N GLU A 42 1.98 4.34 3.57
CA GLU A 42 2.20 3.34 4.62
C GLU A 42 2.40 3.98 6.00
N SER A 43 3.11 5.12 6.05
CA SER A 43 3.46 5.79 7.31
C SER A 43 2.41 6.83 7.74
N GLY A 44 1.42 7.11 6.89
CA GLY A 44 0.49 8.24 7.07
C GLY A 44 1.18 9.61 7.03
N TYR A 45 2.38 9.66 6.47
CA TYR A 45 3.21 10.85 6.35
C TYR A 45 2.70 11.71 5.18
N HIS A 46 2.65 13.03 5.36
CA HIS A 46 2.08 13.99 4.39
C HIS A 46 0.60 13.79 3.99
N ASN A 47 -0.19 13.02 4.73
CA ASN A 47 -1.61 12.77 4.39
C ASN A 47 -1.78 12.13 2.99
N ILE A 48 -0.74 11.44 2.50
CA ILE A 48 -0.76 10.73 1.21
C ILE A 48 -1.68 9.53 1.37
N LYS A 49 -2.64 9.40 0.44
CA LYS A 49 -3.62 8.32 0.42
C LYS A 49 -3.48 7.54 -0.88
N PHE A 50 -3.68 6.23 -0.81
CA PHE A 50 -3.83 5.43 -2.02
C PHE A 50 -5.17 5.78 -2.68
N SER A 51 -5.14 6.03 -3.99
CA SER A 51 -6.36 6.07 -4.81
C SER A 51 -6.87 4.64 -5.02
N LEU A 52 -8.11 4.50 -5.50
CA LEU A 52 -8.67 3.19 -5.85
C LEU A 52 -7.81 2.47 -6.89
N GLU A 53 -7.27 3.21 -7.86
CA GLU A 53 -6.34 2.68 -8.86
C GLU A 53 -5.05 2.17 -8.22
N HIS A 54 -4.47 2.91 -7.26
CA HIS A 54 -3.29 2.45 -6.53
C HIS A 54 -3.59 1.15 -5.78
N LEU A 55 -4.73 1.09 -5.07
CA LEU A 55 -5.12 -0.13 -4.36
C LEU A 55 -5.27 -1.32 -5.32
N TYR A 56 -5.92 -1.13 -6.47
CA TYR A 56 -6.05 -2.19 -7.47
C TYR A 56 -4.70 -2.65 -8.02
N LYS A 57 -3.81 -1.72 -8.39
CA LYS A 57 -2.47 -2.05 -8.88
C LYS A 57 -1.64 -2.74 -7.80
N ILE A 58 -1.72 -2.30 -6.54
CA ILE A 58 -1.05 -2.95 -5.40
C ILE A 58 -1.60 -4.35 -5.17
N SER A 59 -2.91 -4.57 -5.28
CA SER A 59 -3.50 -5.90 -5.12
C SER A 59 -3.00 -6.86 -6.20
N LYS A 60 -2.84 -6.38 -7.44
CA LYS A 60 -2.24 -7.15 -8.54
C LYS A 60 -0.75 -7.41 -8.33
N ALA A 61 0.02 -6.39 -7.95
CA ALA A 61 1.46 -6.51 -7.70
C ALA A 61 1.76 -7.47 -6.54
N LEU A 62 1.02 -7.32 -5.43
CA LEU A 62 1.13 -8.19 -4.28
C LEU A 62 0.40 -9.53 -4.48
N ASN A 63 -0.30 -9.75 -5.59
CA ASN A 63 -1.11 -10.94 -5.85
C ASN A 63 -1.98 -11.36 -4.65
N VAL A 64 -2.82 -10.41 -4.21
CA VAL A 64 -3.80 -10.57 -3.12
C VAL A 64 -5.14 -9.94 -3.53
N SER A 65 -6.21 -10.35 -2.86
CA SER A 65 -7.51 -9.69 -3.02
C SER A 65 -7.47 -8.29 -2.44
N ILE A 66 -8.11 -7.32 -3.11
CA ILE A 66 -8.21 -5.94 -2.59
C ILE A 66 -8.92 -5.87 -1.23
N LYS A 67 -9.76 -6.86 -0.92
CA LYS A 67 -10.47 -6.99 0.36
C LYS A 67 -9.50 -7.12 1.53
N GLU A 68 -8.33 -7.74 1.32
CA GLU A 68 -7.29 -7.90 2.34
C GLU A 68 -6.77 -6.57 2.89
N PHE A 69 -6.92 -5.48 2.14
CA PHE A 69 -6.49 -4.15 2.58
C PHE A 69 -7.47 -3.51 3.56
N PHE A 70 -8.71 -3.99 3.59
CA PHE A 70 -9.79 -3.49 4.43
C PHE A 70 -10.20 -4.47 5.53
N ASP A 71 -9.45 -5.56 5.67
CA ASP A 71 -9.63 -6.54 6.71
C ASP A 71 -8.95 -6.03 8.00
N PHE A 72 -9.74 -5.39 8.85
CA PHE A 72 -9.33 -4.84 10.14
C PHE A 72 -9.96 -5.70 11.25
N GLU A 73 -9.37 -6.87 11.51
CA GLU A 73 -9.60 -7.57 12.78
C GLU A 73 -8.79 -6.93 13.91
#